data_AF-A0A7R9FT78-F1
#
_entry.id   AF-A0A7R9FT78-F1
#
_cell.length_a   1.000
_cell.length_b   1.000
_cell.length_c   1.000
_cell.angle_alpha   90.00
_cell.angle_beta   90.00
_cell.angle_gamma   90.00
#
_symmetry.space_group_name_H-M   'P 1'
#
loop_
_entity.id
_entity.type
_entity.pdbx_description
1 polymer ?
#
loop_
_entity_poly.entity_id
_entity_poly.type
_entity_poly.pdbx_seq_one_letter_code
_entity_poly.pdbx_strand_id
1 'polypeptide(L)' 'MGPTDRATEHEFYKANRQETPEDITIAVPWIKEILKGFHIPILEFSGYEADDIIGTIAKKKAKEVCS' A
#
# COMPACT_ATOMS: atom_id res chain seq x y z
N MET A 1 1.06 -5.69 8.41
CA MET A 1 0.98 -4.22 8.26
C MET A 1 1.69 -3.62 9.47
N GLY A 2 2.87 -3.04 9.25
CA GLY A 2 3.58 -2.31 10.31
C GLY A 2 3.30 -0.81 10.22
N PRO A 3 3.60 -0.04 11.28
CA PRO A 3 3.45 1.42 11.24
C PRO A 3 4.33 2.00 10.14
N THR A 4 3.79 2.98 9.42
CA THR A 4 4.55 3.75 8.44
C THR A 4 5.29 4.89 9.13
N ASP A 5 6.35 5.40 8.52
CA ASP A 5 7.16 6.51 9.09
C ASP A 5 6.28 7.72 9.51
N ARG A 6 5.22 8.02 8.73
CA ARG A 6 4.25 9.09 9.04
C ARG A 6 3.43 8.86 10.32
N ALA A 7 3.14 7.61 10.67
CA ALA A 7 2.43 7.27 11.90
C ALA A 7 3.35 7.38 13.12
N THR A 8 4.66 7.16 12.93
CA THR A 8 5.69 7.34 13.95
C THR A 8 5.98 8.82 14.23
N GLU A 9 5.91 9.68 13.21
CA GLU A 9 6.15 11.13 13.34
C GLU A 9 4.93 11.92 13.85
N HIS A 10 3.71 11.39 13.71
CA HIS A 10 2.47 12.04 14.12
C HIS A 10 1.50 11.06 14.80
N GLU A 11 1.45 11.08 16.14
CA GLU A 11 0.59 10.20 16.96
C GLU A 11 -0.90 10.22 16.59
N PHE A 12 -1.41 11.35 16.07
CA PHE A 12 -2.82 11.50 15.67
C PHE A 12 -3.08 11.21 14.19
N TYR A 13 -2.05 10.89 13.41
CA TYR A 13 -2.21 10.65 11.97
C TYR A 13 -3.00 9.36 11.73
N LYS A 14 -4.19 9.50 11.14
CA LYS A 14 -5.17 8.42 10.92
C LYS A 14 -5.70 7.75 12.21
N ALA A 15 -5.51 8.36 13.39
CA ALA A 15 -5.95 7.80 14.68
C ALA A 15 -7.47 7.57 14.79
N ASN A 16 -8.28 8.30 14.00
CA ASN A 16 -9.73 8.10 13.93
C ASN A 16 -10.17 6.97 12.99
N ARG A 17 -9.24 6.24 12.35
CA ARG A 17 -9.61 5.09 11.54
C ARG A 17 -9.88 3.91 12.48
N GLN A 18 -11.03 3.27 12.30
CA GLN A 18 -11.26 1.96 12.90
C GLN A 18 -10.24 0.97 12.35
N GLU A 19 -9.81 0.04 13.20
CA GLU A 19 -8.99 -1.09 12.78
C GLU A 19 -9.71 -1.88 11.69
N THR A 20 -8.92 -2.50 10.82
CA THR A 20 -9.49 -3.32 9.74
C THR A 20 -10.17 -4.53 10.39
N PRO A 21 -11.46 -4.82 10.09
CA PRO A 21 -12.15 -5.97 10.66
C PRO A 21 -11.39 -7.28 10.42
N GLU A 22 -11.47 -8.21 11.37
CA GLU A 22 -10.74 -9.47 11.32
C GLU A 22 -11.13 -10.33 10.09
N ASP A 23 -12.42 -10.35 9.75
CA ASP A 23 -12.94 -11.02 8.54
C ASP A 23 -12.27 -10.53 7.25
N ILE A 24 -12.03 -9.22 7.15
CA ILE A 24 -11.36 -8.62 6.00
C ILE A 24 -9.88 -9.02 5.99
N THR A 25 -9.25 -9.07 7.16
CA THR A 25 -7.84 -9.48 7.30
C THR A 25 -7.64 -10.93 6.86
N ILE A 26 -8.57 -11.82 7.19
CA ILE A 26 -8.58 -13.23 6.75
C ILE A 26 -8.80 -13.34 5.23
N ALA A 27 -9.53 -12.39 4.62
CA ALA A 27 -9.77 -12.36 3.19
C ALA A 27 -8.55 -11.87 2.37
N VAL A 28 -7.61 -11.12 2.97
CA VAL A 28 -6.45 -10.54 2.26
C VAL A 28 -5.62 -11.56 1.47
N PRO A 29 -5.23 -12.73 2.03
CA PRO A 29 -4.48 -13.74 1.29
C PRO A 29 -5.22 -14.23 0.03
N TRP A 30 -6.54 -14.44 0.13
CA TRP A 30 -7.36 -14.88 -0.98
C TRP A 30 -7.44 -13.83 -2.09
N ILE A 31 -7.57 -12.56 -1.73
CA ILE A 31 -7.53 -11.44 -2.67
C ILE A 31 -6.20 -11.44 -3.43
N LYS A 32 -5.07 -11.65 -2.73
CA LYS A 32 -3.75 -11.72 -3.38
C LYS A 32 -3.64 -12.89 -4.36
N GLU A 33 -4.17 -14.06 -4.01
CA GLU A 33 -4.16 -15.23 -4.91
C GLU A 33 -5.03 -14.98 -6.17
N ILE A 34 -6.19 -14.34 -6.01
CA ILE A 34 -7.04 -13.95 -7.13
C ILE A 34 -6.30 -12.97 -8.06
N LEU A 35 -5.68 -11.93 -7.49
CA LEU A 35 -4.91 -10.94 -8.26
C LEU A 35 -3.73 -11.59 -9.02
N LYS A 36 -3.04 -12.55 -8.41
CA LYS A 36 -2.00 -13.35 -9.08
C LYS A 36 -2.57 -14.14 -10.25
N GLY A 37 -3.73 -14.78 -10.09
CA GLY A 37 -4.42 -15.51 -11.16
C GLY A 37 -4.78 -14.64 -12.36
N PHE A 38 -5.10 -13.36 -12.11
CA PHE A 38 -5.33 -12.36 -13.16
C PHE A 38 -4.05 -11.75 -13.75
N HIS A 39 -2.86 -12.22 -13.35
CA HIS A 39 -1.57 -11.62 -13.72
C HIS A 39 -1.46 -10.13 -13.35
N ILE A 40 -2.16 -9.70 -12.29
CA ILE A 40 -2.08 -8.34 -11.78
C ILE A 40 -0.90 -8.26 -10.81
N PRO A 41 0.12 -7.42 -11.08
CA PRO A 41 1.27 -7.28 -10.20
C PRO A 41 0.86 -6.63 -8.89
N ILE A 42 1.28 -7.23 -7.78
CA ILE A 42 1.05 -6.72 -6.43
C ILE A 42 2.36 -6.07 -5.95
N LEU A 43 2.29 -4.79 -5.58
CA LEU A 43 3.43 -4.03 -5.08
C LEU A 43 3.19 -3.67 -3.63
N GLU A 44 4.06 -4.14 -2.74
CA GLU A 44 3.99 -3.92 -1.30
C GLU A 44 5.39 -3.59 -0.80
N PHE A 45 5.54 -2.52 -0.02
CA PHE A 45 6.82 -2.16 0.57
C PHE A 45 6.62 -1.81 2.03
N SER A 46 7.32 -2.52 2.92
CA SER A 46 7.16 -2.34 4.37
C SER A 46 7.66 -0.96 4.80
N GLY A 47 6.91 -0.30 5.69
CA GLY A 47 7.25 1.02 6.24
C GLY A 47 6.76 2.21 5.40
N TYR A 48 6.28 1.98 4.17
CA TYR A 48 5.81 3.03 3.26
C TYR A 48 4.32 2.86 2.96
N GLU A 49 3.64 3.99 2.76
CA GLU A 49 2.23 3.96 2.39
C GLU A 49 2.06 3.64 0.90
N ALA A 50 0.92 3.09 0.50
CA ALA A 50 0.67 2.71 -0.89
C ALA A 50 0.70 3.91 -1.86
N ASP A 51 0.30 5.10 -1.39
CA ASP A 51 0.39 6.36 -2.13
C ASP A 51 1.84 6.79 -2.39
N ASP A 52 2.77 6.53 -1.45
CA ASP A 52 4.20 6.80 -1.66
C ASP A 52 4.78 5.93 -2.78
N ILE A 53 4.41 4.65 -2.78
CA ILE A 53 4.84 3.67 -3.79
C ILE A 53 4.33 4.09 -5.16
N ILE A 54 3.04 4.36 -5.28
CA ILE A 54 2.41 4.76 -6.56
C ILE A 54 2.96 6.11 -7.04
N GLY A 55 3.07 7.09 -6.15
CA GLY A 55 3.63 8.41 -6.47
C GLY A 55 5.07 8.34 -6.99
N THR A 56 5.89 7.48 -6.38
CA THR A 56 7.27 7.24 -6.83
C THR A 56 7.32 6.63 -8.22
N ILE A 57 6.48 5.62 -8.49
CA ILE A 57 6.42 4.96 -9.81
C ILE A 57 5.93 5.94 -10.88
N ALA A 58 4.87 6.71 -10.58
CA ALA A 58 4.32 7.71 -11.49
C ALA A 58 5.38 8.76 -11.87
N LYS A 59 6.13 9.28 -10.89
CA LYS A 59 7.18 10.27 -11.13
C LYS A 59 8.35 9.70 -11.95
N LYS A 60 8.76 8.45 -11.68
CA LYS A 60 9.80 7.76 -12.47
C LYS A 60 9.36 7.56 -13.92
N LYS A 61 8.14 7.08 -14.15
CA LYS A 61 7.60 6.87 -15.49
C LYS A 61 7.39 8.17 -16.26
N ALA A 62 6.93 9.24 -15.61
CA ALA A 62 6.84 10.56 -16.23
C ALA A 62 8.21 11.06 -16.73
N LYS A 63 9.30 10.74 -16.01
CA LYS A 63 10.67 11.13 -16.41
C LYS A 63 11.20 10.30 -17.60
N GLU A 64 10.84 9.01 -17.67
CA GLU A 64 11.22 8.11 -18.77
C GLU A 64 10.48 8.42 -20.09
N VAL A 65 9.25 8.96 -20.02
CA VAL A 65 8.45 9.31 -21.21
C VAL A 65 8.89 10.64 -21.84
N CYS A 66 9.54 11.52 -21.07
CA CYS A 66 10.04 12.82 -21.53
C CYS A 66 11.51 12.81 -22.01
N SER A 67 12.09 11.62 -22.21
CA SER A 67 13.43 11.42 -22.79
C SER A 67 13.33 10.67 -24.11
#